data_AF-A0A6P0TN92-F1
#
_entry.id   AF-A0A6P0TN92-F1
#
_cell.length_a   1.000
_cell.length_b   1.000
_cell.length_c   1.000
_cell.angle_alpha   90.00
_cell.angle_beta   90.00
_cell.angle_gamma   90.00
#
_symmetry.space_group_name_H-M   'P 1'
#
loop_
_entity.id
_entity.type
_entity.pdbx_description
1 polymer ?
#
loop_
_entity_poly.entity_id
_entity_poly.type
_entity_poly.pdbx_seq_one_letter_code
_entity_poly.pdbx_strand_id
1 'polypeptide(L)'
;MEEIHLLNCDSMMKGTTPVGRYPPNPWGLYDMHGNVCEWCADRWHWDYGNKPENTDGDYPWKQNPEARRLIRPVRGGTCWASIHECLSTSRQPGFMNDGDSGYGLRVVCETVGR
;
A
#
# COMPACT_ATOMS: atom_id res chain seq x y z
N MET A 1 3.86 19.17 -10.88
CA MET A 1 2.71 20.01 -10.47
C MET A 1 1.36 19.37 -10.79
N GLU A 2 1.24 18.49 -11.80
CA GLU A 2 -0.02 17.76 -12.07
C GLU A 2 -0.29 16.58 -11.10
N GLU A 3 0.74 15.97 -10.49
CA GLU A 3 0.54 14.88 -9.52
C GLU A 3 -0.15 15.30 -8.22
N ILE A 4 -0.14 16.59 -7.85
CA ILE A 4 -0.68 17.05 -6.57
C ILE A 4 -2.23 16.94 -6.54
N HIS A 5 -2.88 16.97 -7.70
CA HIS A 5 -4.34 16.81 -7.82
C HIS A 5 -4.82 15.36 -7.83
N LEU A 6 -3.90 14.38 -7.85
CA LEU A 6 -4.21 12.94 -7.79
C LEU A 6 -4.09 12.37 -6.37
N LEU A 7 -3.61 13.17 -5.42
CA LEU A 7 -3.36 12.75 -4.06
C LEU A 7 -4.63 12.90 -3.23
N ASN A 8 -5.07 11.79 -2.64
CA ASN A 8 -6.09 11.77 -1.60
C ASN A 8 -5.40 11.68 -0.23
N CYS A 9 -4.32 12.46 -0.04
CA CYS A 9 -3.58 12.54 1.20
C CYS A 9 -3.06 13.95 1.46
N ASP A 10 -3.52 14.54 2.56
CA ASP A 10 -3.15 15.87 3.06
C ASP A 10 -3.42 15.88 4.57
N SER A 11 -2.51 16.49 5.35
CA SER A 11 -2.69 16.62 6.81
C SER A 11 -3.96 17.37 7.20
N MET A 12 -4.58 18.11 6.27
CA MET A 12 -5.84 18.82 6.45
C MET A 12 -7.09 17.99 6.10
N MET A 13 -6.95 16.75 5.63
CA MET A 13 -8.11 15.91 5.33
C MET A 13 -8.87 15.52 6.62
N LYS A 14 -10.20 15.55 6.54
CA LYS A 14 -11.08 15.19 7.66
C LYS A 14 -11.28 13.68 7.82
N GLY A 15 -10.77 12.89 6.89
CA GLY A 15 -10.91 11.43 6.85
C GLY A 15 -10.95 10.90 5.43
N THR A 16 -11.29 9.62 5.30
CA THR A 16 -11.41 8.93 4.02
C THR A 16 -12.49 9.56 3.14
N THR A 17 -12.36 9.37 1.84
CA THR A 17 -13.35 9.83 0.86
C THR A 17 -13.98 8.62 0.15
N PRO A 18 -15.17 8.78 -0.47
CA PRO A 18 -15.75 7.73 -1.29
C PRO A 18 -14.75 7.25 -2.34
N VAL A 19 -14.65 5.93 -2.51
CA VAL A 19 -13.74 5.30 -3.48
C VAL A 19 -13.97 5.87 -4.88
N GLY A 20 -12.89 6.18 -5.58
CA GLY A 20 -12.94 6.70 -6.95
C GLY A 20 -13.29 8.17 -7.08
N ARG A 21 -13.22 8.94 -5.97
CA ARG A 21 -13.39 10.40 -6.01
C ARG A 21 -12.33 11.12 -6.85
N TYR A 22 -11.12 10.58 -6.87
CA TYR A 22 -9.98 11.11 -7.62
C TYR A 22 -9.76 10.30 -8.91
N PRO A 23 -9.13 10.89 -9.95
CA PRO A 23 -8.88 10.16 -11.19
C PRO A 23 -8.05 8.89 -10.98
N PRO A 24 -8.30 7.82 -11.77
CA PRO A 24 -7.50 6.61 -11.67
C PRO A 24 -6.10 6.81 -12.27
N ASN A 25 -5.17 5.93 -11.92
CA ASN A 25 -3.90 5.81 -12.63
C ASN A 25 -4.10 5.20 -14.04
N PRO A 26 -3.08 5.16 -14.92
CA PRO A 26 -3.19 4.62 -16.28
C PRO A 26 -3.64 3.15 -16.38
N TRP A 27 -3.60 2.39 -15.29
CA TRP A 27 -4.13 1.02 -15.21
C TRP A 27 -5.59 0.94 -14.76
N GLY A 28 -6.25 2.08 -14.55
CA GLY A 28 -7.64 2.13 -14.07
C GLY A 28 -7.78 1.90 -12.57
N LEU A 29 -6.69 1.96 -11.79
CA LEU A 29 -6.72 1.77 -10.34
C LEU A 29 -6.92 3.12 -9.64
N TYR A 30 -7.90 3.16 -8.75
CA TYR A 30 -8.25 4.31 -7.93
C TYR A 30 -7.61 4.23 -6.54
N ASP A 31 -7.40 5.40 -5.93
CA ASP A 31 -6.98 5.56 -4.53
C ASP A 31 -5.66 4.85 -4.19
N MET A 32 -4.73 4.76 -5.15
CA MET A 32 -3.41 4.15 -4.95
C MET A 32 -2.43 5.07 -4.19
N HIS A 33 -2.78 6.35 -4.00
CA HIS A 33 -1.96 7.39 -3.40
C HIS A 33 -2.77 8.20 -2.37
N GLY A 34 -3.11 7.55 -1.26
CA GLY A 34 -3.87 8.11 -0.15
C GLY A 34 -5.15 7.32 0.17
N ASN A 35 -6.13 7.98 0.77
CA ASN A 35 -7.33 7.38 1.36
C ASN A 35 -7.00 6.48 2.57
N VAL A 36 -6.56 5.25 2.32
CA VAL A 36 -6.18 4.26 3.33
C VAL A 36 -4.94 3.53 2.84
N CYS A 37 -4.06 3.15 3.76
CA CYS A 37 -2.96 2.28 3.41
C CYS A 37 -3.46 0.83 3.27
N GLU A 38 -2.96 0.13 2.26
CA GLU A 38 -3.43 -1.22 1.94
C GLU A 38 -2.42 -2.27 2.43
N TRP A 39 -2.91 -3.28 3.16
CA TRP A 39 -2.09 -4.40 3.63
C TRP A 39 -1.58 -5.27 2.47
N CYS A 40 -0.28 -5.59 2.50
CA CYS A 40 0.32 -6.57 1.60
C CYS A 40 0.62 -7.90 2.32
N ALA A 41 0.61 -9.00 1.57
CA ALA A 41 0.83 -10.35 2.11
C ALA A 41 2.31 -10.67 2.41
N ASP A 42 3.24 -9.85 1.94
CA ASP A 42 4.68 -9.95 2.18
C ASP A 42 5.02 -9.79 3.65
N ARG A 43 6.15 -10.34 4.09
CA ARG A 43 6.76 -9.93 5.36
C ARG A 43 7.47 -8.60 5.21
N TRP A 44 7.63 -7.88 6.31
CA TRP A 44 8.48 -6.70 6.29
C TRP A 44 9.95 -7.08 6.06
N HIS A 45 10.64 -6.31 5.23
CA HIS A 45 12.08 -6.40 4.97
C HIS A 45 12.62 -4.97 4.89
N TRP A 46 13.72 -4.69 5.57
CA TRP A 46 14.32 -3.34 5.63
C TRP A 46 14.83 -2.87 4.27
N ASP A 47 15.28 -3.79 3.45
CA ASP A 47 15.75 -3.55 2.10
C ASP A 47 15.33 -4.70 1.17
N TYR A 48 15.73 -4.61 -0.09
CA TYR A 48 15.48 -5.61 -1.13
C TYR A 48 16.73 -6.44 -1.48
N GLY A 49 17.83 -6.30 -0.75
CA GLY A 49 19.13 -6.90 -1.09
C GLY A 49 19.12 -8.43 -1.13
N ASN A 50 18.25 -9.06 -0.33
CA ASN A 50 18.05 -10.51 -0.29
C ASN A 50 16.73 -10.95 -0.94
N LYS A 51 16.13 -10.12 -1.79
CA LYS A 51 14.89 -10.45 -2.49
C LYS A 51 15.12 -11.65 -3.42
N PRO A 52 14.33 -12.74 -3.32
CA PRO A 52 14.42 -13.86 -4.26
C PRO A 52 14.15 -13.43 -5.70
N GLU A 53 14.91 -13.95 -6.66
CA GLU A 53 14.77 -13.62 -8.09
C GLU A 53 13.38 -13.95 -8.65
N ASN A 54 12.64 -14.88 -8.05
CA ASN A 54 11.31 -15.29 -8.48
C ASN A 54 10.15 -14.55 -7.77
N THR A 55 10.40 -13.35 -7.23
CA THR A 55 9.37 -12.51 -6.58
C THR A 55 9.05 -11.25 -7.40
N ASP A 56 8.83 -11.41 -8.70
CA ASP A 56 8.47 -10.33 -9.63
C ASP A 56 6.98 -9.92 -9.58
N GLY A 57 6.33 -10.18 -8.44
CA GLY A 57 4.94 -9.79 -8.16
C GLY A 57 3.96 -10.96 -8.15
N ASP A 58 4.36 -12.15 -8.61
CA ASP A 58 3.48 -13.32 -8.65
C ASP A 58 3.17 -13.88 -7.25
N TYR A 59 4.16 -13.84 -6.35
CA TYR A 59 4.04 -14.40 -5.00
C TYR A 59 4.57 -13.46 -3.92
N PRO A 60 3.91 -13.38 -2.74
CA PRO A 60 4.38 -12.55 -1.64
C PRO A 60 5.73 -13.03 -1.09
N TRP A 61 6.61 -12.09 -0.75
CA TRP A 61 7.89 -12.38 -0.12
C TRP A 61 7.71 -12.72 1.37
N LYS A 62 7.59 -14.02 1.67
CA LYS A 62 7.23 -14.51 3.03
C LYS A 62 8.43 -14.89 3.89
N GLN A 63 9.62 -14.97 3.33
CA GLN A 63 10.83 -15.45 3.99
C GLN A 63 11.54 -14.33 4.76
N ASN A 64 11.08 -14.04 5.98
CA ASN A 64 11.84 -13.24 6.93
C ASN A 64 11.72 -13.81 8.34
N PRO A 65 12.73 -14.56 8.83
CA PRO A 65 12.72 -15.08 10.19
C PRO A 65 12.98 -13.99 11.24
N GLU A 66 13.64 -12.89 10.87
CA GLU A 66 14.01 -11.78 11.76
C GLU A 66 12.89 -10.75 11.92
N ALA A 67 12.02 -10.60 10.92
CA ALA A 67 10.83 -9.77 11.07
C ALA A 67 10.00 -10.28 12.24
N ARG A 68 9.68 -9.40 13.20
CA ARG A 68 8.63 -9.68 14.20
C ARG A 68 7.44 -10.23 13.44
N ARG A 69 6.95 -11.42 13.83
CA ARG A 69 5.93 -12.18 13.09
C ARG A 69 4.73 -11.35 12.65
N LEU A 70 4.47 -10.27 13.39
CA LEU A 70 3.35 -9.34 13.28
C LEU A 70 3.54 -8.16 12.34
N ILE A 71 4.71 -7.95 11.70
CA ILE A 71 4.92 -6.81 10.81
C ILE A 71 4.70 -7.21 9.35
N ARG A 72 3.88 -6.43 8.66
CA ARG A 72 3.61 -6.53 7.21
C ARG A 72 3.78 -5.14 6.60
N PRO A 73 4.26 -5.01 5.35
CA PRO A 73 4.27 -3.72 4.69
C PRO A 73 2.83 -3.30 4.37
N VAL A 74 2.56 -2.02 4.54
CA VAL A 74 1.41 -1.33 3.96
C VAL A 74 1.87 -0.35 2.89
N ARG A 75 1.03 -0.10 1.90
CA ARG A 75 1.33 0.73 0.72
C ARG A 75 0.24 1.78 0.50
N GLY A 76 0.55 2.77 -0.33
CA GLY A 76 -0.41 3.78 -0.81
C GLY A 76 -0.59 4.99 0.12
N GLY A 77 -0.30 4.85 1.42
CA GLY A 77 -0.47 5.94 2.39
C GLY A 77 -1.94 6.16 2.76
N THR A 78 -2.17 6.95 3.81
CA THR A 78 -3.53 7.27 4.29
C THR A 78 -3.92 8.69 3.89
N CYS A 79 -5.19 9.06 4.08
CA CYS A 79 -5.64 10.43 3.85
C CYS A 79 -4.96 11.49 4.73
N TRP A 80 -4.35 11.10 5.84
CA TRP A 80 -3.61 12.01 6.74
C TRP A 80 -2.10 11.97 6.53
N ALA A 81 -1.62 11.08 5.65
CA ALA A 81 -0.21 10.87 5.44
C ALA A 81 0.43 12.02 4.64
N SER A 82 1.74 12.19 4.80
CA SER A 82 2.51 13.09 3.95
C SER A 82 2.59 12.54 2.52
N ILE A 83 2.86 13.42 1.56
CA ILE A 83 3.06 13.02 0.16
C ILE A 83 4.12 11.92 -0.02
N HIS A 84 5.17 11.91 0.79
CA HIS A 84 6.25 10.90 0.73
C HIS A 84 5.76 9.50 1.12
N GLU A 85 4.75 9.42 1.99
CA GLU A 85 4.14 8.15 2.39
C GLU A 85 3.15 7.64 1.35
N CYS A 86 2.62 8.52 0.51
CA CYS A 86 1.72 8.19 -0.60
C CYS A 86 2.46 7.86 -1.90
N LEU A 87 3.79 7.97 -1.96
CA LEU A 87 4.55 7.61 -3.17
C LEU A 87 4.41 6.11 -3.47
N SER A 88 4.42 5.74 -4.76
CA SER A 88 4.34 4.33 -5.20
C SER A 88 5.47 3.45 -4.65
N THR A 89 6.63 4.04 -4.39
CA THR A 89 7.81 3.38 -3.82
C THR A 89 7.78 3.30 -2.30
N SER A 90 6.88 4.04 -1.65
CA SER A 90 6.81 4.12 -0.20
C SER A 90 6.35 2.79 0.40
N ARG A 91 6.92 2.47 1.56
CA ARG A 91 6.60 1.27 2.33
C ARG A 91 6.57 1.67 3.78
N GLN A 92 5.47 1.39 4.46
CA GLN A 92 5.36 1.60 5.89
C GLN A 92 5.23 0.26 6.61
N PRO A 93 5.88 0.06 7.77
CA PRO A 93 5.68 -1.14 8.56
C PRO A 93 4.35 -1.01 9.33
N GLY A 94 3.38 -1.86 9.00
CA GLY A 94 2.16 -2.01 9.79
C GLY A 94 2.26 -3.19 10.75
N PHE A 95 1.78 -3.03 11.99
CA PHE A 95 1.63 -4.15 12.92
C PHE A 95 0.24 -4.77 12.75
N MET A 96 0.16 -6.10 12.58
CA MET A 96 -1.11 -6.81 12.35
C MET A 96 -2.14 -6.69 13.49
N ASN A 97 -1.73 -6.18 14.66
CA ASN A 97 -2.63 -5.91 15.77
C ASN A 97 -3.12 -4.45 15.80
N ASP A 98 -2.65 -3.62 14.89
CA ASP A 98 -3.10 -2.23 14.76
C ASP A 98 -4.43 -2.22 13.99
N GLY A 99 -5.49 -1.86 14.71
CA GLY A 99 -6.78 -1.51 14.12
C GLY A 99 -6.94 0.00 14.11
N ASP A 100 -6.42 0.65 13.08
CA ASP A 100 -6.67 2.08 12.82
C ASP A 100 -7.56 2.23 11.58
N SER A 101 -8.42 3.24 11.61
CA SER A 101 -9.23 3.74 10.51
C SER A 101 -8.46 4.07 9.22
N GLY A 102 -7.13 4.24 9.31
CA GLY A 102 -6.25 4.44 8.17
C GLY A 102 -5.88 3.17 7.40
N TYR A 103 -6.17 1.97 7.91
CA TYR A 103 -5.82 0.70 7.27
C TYR A 103 -7.00 0.13 6.46
N GLY A 104 -6.70 -0.36 5.26
CA GLY A 104 -7.65 -1.02 4.37
C GLY A 104 -7.06 -2.23 3.67
N LEU A 105 -7.79 -2.74 2.67
CA LEU A 105 -7.35 -3.86 1.84
C LEU A 105 -7.86 -3.71 0.41
N ARG A 106 -7.09 -4.26 -0.51
CA ARG A 106 -7.49 -4.54 -1.88
C ARG A 106 -7.29 -6.01 -2.15
N VAL A 107 -8.32 -6.67 -2.65
CA VAL A 107 -8.25 -8.10 -2.96
C VAL A 107 -7.72 -8.27 -4.39
N VAL A 108 -6.80 -9.22 -4.54
CA VAL A 108 -6.32 -9.69 -5.84
C VAL A 108 -6.87 -11.09 -6.08
N CYS A 109 -7.21 -11.40 -7.34
CA CYS A 109 -7.57 -12.73 -7.74
C CYS A 109 -6.70 -13.16 -8.92
N GLU A 110 -6.33 -14.44 -8.94
CA GLU A 110 -5.67 -15.02 -10.10
C GLU A 110 -6.71 -15.19 -11.21
N THR A 111 -6.34 -14.77 -12.41
CA THR A 111 -7.16 -15.07 -13.58
C THR A 111 -6.81 -16.48 -14.05
N VAL A 112 -7.73 -17.42 -13.84
CA VAL A 112 -7.62 -18.73 -14.50
C VAL A 112 -7.97 -18.49 -15.97
N GLY A 113 -6.95 -18.59 -16.83
CA GLY A 113 -7.10 -18.37 -18.28
C GLY A 113 -8.25 -19.21 -18.86
N ARG A 114 -9.04 -18.59 -19.74
CA ARG A 114 -9.94 -19.30 -20.66
C ARG A 114 -9.17 -19.75 -21.89
#